data_AF-A0A822EPH5-F1
#
_entry.id   AF-A0A822EPH5-F1
#
_cell.length_a   1.000
_cell.length_b   1.000
_cell.length_c   1.000
_cell.angle_alpha   90.00
_cell.angle_beta   90.00
_cell.angle_gamma   90.00
#
_symmetry.space_group_name_H-M   'P 1'
#
loop_
_entity.id
_entity.type
_entity.pdbx_description
1 polymer ?
#
loop_
_entity_poly.entity_id
_entity_poly.type
_entity_poly.pdbx_seq_one_letter_code
_entity_poly.pdbx_strand_id
1 'polypeptide(L)'
;MGGIGLRFSKKNYRFPKPLIKIVGRPMLFWLLDYLDTKEDDIIYIGILANLEKQFDFIQTLKMEYPKKTFEGIILDFETRGAVETLFIMLQSISQDRLKRKTMSLDCNTIYFKPIIEQFRRLPDNLNASFYFEDTNYKPIYSYLKFEQDITIEGYSLVADVCEKIMISTHANTGAYAFRSALILKQFCVQVLDETVGQAGE
;
A
#
# COMPACT_ATOMS: atom_id res chain seq x y z
N MET A 1 -7.60 -4.32 -0.29
CA MET A 1 -8.68 -4.56 0.70
C MET A 1 -9.02 -6.06 0.78
N GLY A 2 -8.01 -6.93 0.92
CA GLY A 2 -8.17 -8.39 0.87
C GLY A 2 -8.14 -9.10 2.23
N GLY A 3 -8.06 -8.35 3.33
CA GLY A 3 -7.92 -8.91 4.67
C GLY A 3 -9.20 -8.84 5.50
N ILE A 4 -9.29 -9.76 6.47
CA ILE A 4 -10.49 -10.09 7.27
C ILE A 4 -11.09 -8.89 8.05
N GLY A 5 -10.30 -7.87 8.37
CA GLY A 5 -10.79 -6.70 9.13
C GLY A 5 -11.38 -7.03 10.52
N LEU A 6 -11.10 -8.22 11.07
CA LEU A 6 -11.77 -8.81 12.24
C LEU A 6 -11.80 -7.91 13.48
N ARG A 7 -10.80 -7.04 13.63
CA ARG A 7 -10.73 -6.14 14.78
C ARG A 7 -11.90 -5.15 14.82
N PHE A 8 -12.43 -4.78 13.65
CA PHE A 8 -13.54 -3.83 13.55
C PHE A 8 -14.89 -4.55 13.57
N SER A 9 -15.02 -5.72 12.93
CA SER A 9 -16.24 -6.52 13.05
C SER A 9 -16.51 -6.96 14.50
N LYS A 10 -15.47 -7.34 15.24
CA LYS A 10 -15.55 -7.64 16.70
C LYS A 10 -15.94 -6.43 17.56
N LYS A 11 -15.80 -5.22 17.03
CA LYS A 11 -16.23 -3.97 17.67
C LYS A 11 -17.58 -3.46 17.11
N ASN A 12 -18.35 -4.34 16.46
CA ASN A 12 -19.66 -4.05 15.87
C ASN A 12 -19.67 -2.95 14.80
N TYR A 13 -18.53 -2.72 14.13
CA TYR A 13 -18.54 -1.85 12.95
C TYR A 13 -19.22 -2.56 11.78
N ARG A 14 -20.21 -1.91 11.20
CA ARG A 14 -20.95 -2.38 10.02
C ARG A 14 -20.14 -2.31 8.72
N PHE A 15 -19.14 -1.43 8.67
CA PHE A 15 -18.35 -1.16 7.47
C PHE A 15 -16.92 -1.70 7.62
N PRO A 16 -16.29 -2.19 6.54
CA PRO A 16 -14.87 -2.54 6.58
C PRO A 16 -14.03 -1.29 6.90
N LYS A 17 -12.86 -1.48 7.53
CA LYS A 17 -12.02 -0.36 8.04
C LYS A 17 -11.86 0.80 7.04
N PRO A 18 -11.54 0.58 5.75
CA PRO A 18 -11.35 1.68 4.78
C PRO A 18 -12.63 2.51 4.54
N LEU A 19 -13.80 1.94 4.80
CA LEU A 19 -15.11 2.59 4.63
C LEU A 19 -15.65 3.20 5.91
N ILE A 20 -14.94 3.07 7.04
CA ILE A 20 -15.31 3.77 8.28
C ILE A 20 -15.12 5.27 8.07
N LYS A 21 -16.13 6.05 8.46
CA LYS A 21 -16.15 7.50 8.33
C LYS A 21 -15.23 8.15 9.36
N ILE A 22 -14.40 9.09 8.89
CA ILE A 22 -13.63 10.05 9.68
C ILE A 22 -14.18 11.42 9.31
N VAL A 23 -14.71 12.16 10.30
CA VAL A 23 -15.35 13.47 10.07
C VAL A 23 -16.38 13.40 8.92
N GLY A 24 -17.22 12.37 8.93
CA GLY A 24 -18.32 12.18 7.96
C GLY A 24 -17.94 11.57 6.61
N ARG A 25 -16.65 11.49 6.24
CA ARG A 25 -16.19 10.93 4.96
C ARG A 25 -15.38 9.64 5.17
N PRO A 26 -15.55 8.59 4.33
CA PRO A 26 -14.83 7.33 4.54
C PRO A 26 -13.30 7.51 4.46
N MET A 27 -12.56 6.79 5.30
CA MET A 27 -11.09 6.86 5.39
C MET A 27 -10.37 6.71 4.05
N LEU A 28 -10.82 5.77 3.21
CA LEU A 28 -10.25 5.56 1.87
C LEU A 28 -10.48 6.75 0.93
N PHE A 29 -11.61 7.46 1.08
CA PHE A 29 -11.91 8.62 0.25
C PHE A 29 -11.00 9.78 0.65
N TRP A 30 -10.72 9.95 1.95
CA TRP A 30 -9.68 10.88 2.39
C TRP A 30 -8.34 10.57 1.74
N LEU A 31 -7.91 9.31 1.71
CA LEU A 31 -6.68 8.92 1.00
C LEU A 31 -6.73 9.37 -0.47
N LEU A 32 -7.79 8.99 -1.20
CA LEU A 32 -7.92 9.26 -2.63
C LEU A 32 -8.03 10.75 -2.97
N ASP A 33 -8.62 11.56 -2.10
CA ASP A 33 -8.72 13.01 -2.27
C ASP A 33 -7.34 13.68 -2.30
N TYR A 34 -6.39 13.20 -1.49
CA TYR A 34 -5.03 13.74 -1.42
C TYR A 34 -4.06 13.11 -2.42
N LEU A 35 -4.49 12.10 -3.19
CA LEU A 35 -3.67 11.54 -4.27
C LEU A 35 -3.77 12.42 -5.53
N ASP A 36 -2.73 13.22 -5.76
CA ASP A 36 -2.57 14.02 -6.98
C ASP A 36 -2.11 13.13 -8.16
N THR A 37 -3.09 12.54 -8.83
CA THR A 37 -2.93 11.67 -10.00
C THR A 37 -3.05 12.46 -11.29
N LYS A 38 -2.24 12.09 -12.28
CA LYS A 38 -2.28 12.58 -13.66
C LYS A 38 -3.13 11.64 -14.52
N GLU A 39 -3.49 12.08 -15.72
CA GLU A 39 -4.35 11.34 -16.66
C GLU A 39 -3.83 9.94 -16.99
N ASP A 40 -2.51 9.80 -17.12
CA ASP A 40 -1.86 8.51 -17.39
C ASP A 40 -1.71 7.61 -16.16
N ASP A 41 -2.09 8.05 -14.96
CA ASP A 41 -2.02 7.24 -13.76
C ASP A 41 -3.24 6.34 -13.63
N ILE A 42 -3.03 5.14 -13.10
CA ILE A 42 -4.08 4.17 -12.84
C ILE A 42 -3.99 3.76 -11.37
N ILE A 43 -5.11 3.83 -10.67
CA ILE A 43 -5.26 3.37 -9.29
C ILE A 43 -5.83 1.96 -9.34
N TYR A 44 -5.01 0.96 -8.99
CA TYR A 44 -5.45 -0.42 -8.86
C TYR A 44 -5.98 -0.68 -7.46
N ILE A 45 -7.16 -1.31 -7.36
CA ILE A 45 -7.80 -1.60 -6.07
C ILE A 45 -8.17 -3.08 -6.03
N GLY A 46 -7.44 -3.85 -5.21
CA GLY A 46 -7.84 -5.20 -4.84
C GLY A 46 -8.96 -5.18 -3.80
N ILE A 47 -10.11 -5.78 -4.10
CA ILE A 47 -11.28 -5.82 -3.22
C ILE A 47 -11.90 -7.22 -3.19
N LEU A 48 -12.34 -7.67 -2.00
CA LEU A 48 -13.04 -8.95 -1.87
C LEU A 48 -14.38 -8.94 -2.61
N ALA A 49 -14.72 -10.04 -3.28
CA ALA A 49 -15.95 -10.18 -4.07
C ALA A 49 -17.23 -9.88 -3.28
N ASN A 50 -17.29 -10.28 -2.00
CA ASN A 50 -18.43 -10.00 -1.13
C ASN A 50 -18.57 -8.50 -0.81
N LEU A 51 -17.46 -7.79 -0.61
CA LEU A 51 -17.45 -6.36 -0.36
C LEU A 51 -17.85 -5.61 -1.63
N GLU A 52 -17.32 -6.00 -2.79
CA GLU A 52 -17.72 -5.39 -4.05
C GLU A 52 -19.22 -5.57 -4.29
N LYS A 53 -19.74 -6.80 -4.15
CA LYS A 53 -21.17 -7.09 -4.30
C LYS A 53 -22.04 -6.29 -3.33
N GLN A 54 -21.57 -6.05 -2.11
CA GLN A 54 -22.33 -5.35 -1.09
C GLN A 54 -22.36 -3.84 -1.31
N PHE A 55 -21.28 -3.24 -1.82
CA PHE A 55 -21.08 -1.80 -1.83
C PHE A 55 -20.99 -1.19 -3.23
N ASP A 56 -20.94 -2.00 -4.30
CA ASP A 56 -20.71 -1.54 -5.68
C ASP A 56 -19.53 -0.55 -5.73
N PHE A 57 -18.43 -0.97 -5.11
CA PHE A 57 -17.42 -0.05 -4.61
C PHE A 57 -16.61 0.57 -5.75
N ILE A 58 -16.24 -0.23 -6.75
CA ILE A 58 -15.48 0.26 -7.91
C ILE A 58 -16.30 1.27 -8.71
N GLN A 59 -17.58 1.01 -8.92
CA GLN A 59 -18.47 1.94 -9.62
C GLN A 59 -18.65 3.24 -8.82
N THR A 60 -18.83 3.14 -7.50
CA THR A 60 -18.90 4.31 -6.60
C THR A 60 -17.66 5.19 -6.73
N LEU A 61 -16.47 4.61 -6.76
CA LEU A 61 -15.22 5.36 -6.93
C LEU A 61 -15.14 6.07 -8.29
N LYS A 62 -15.52 5.40 -9.38
CA LYS A 62 -15.52 5.99 -10.72
C LYS A 62 -16.48 7.17 -10.82
N MET A 63 -17.62 7.12 -10.14
CA MET A 63 -18.60 8.23 -10.10
C MET A 63 -18.11 9.40 -9.24
N GLU A 64 -17.52 9.14 -8.07
CA GLU A 64 -17.01 10.19 -7.17
C GLU A 64 -15.80 10.91 -7.77
N TYR A 65 -14.94 10.18 -8.50
CA TYR A 65 -13.68 10.67 -9.03
C TYR A 65 -13.58 10.52 -10.55
N PRO A 66 -14.39 11.24 -11.35
CA PRO A 66 -14.46 11.06 -12.80
C PRO A 66 -13.16 11.42 -13.54
N LYS A 67 -12.23 12.13 -12.87
CA LYS A 67 -10.92 12.51 -13.41
C LYS A 67 -9.80 11.54 -13.04
N LYS A 68 -10.07 10.51 -12.24
CA LYS A 68 -9.09 9.49 -11.84
C LYS A 68 -9.45 8.16 -12.49
N THR A 69 -8.43 7.44 -12.98
CA THR A 69 -8.63 6.14 -13.60
C THR A 69 -8.49 5.04 -12.54
N PHE A 70 -9.51 4.18 -12.41
CA PHE A 70 -9.52 3.07 -11.47
C PHE A 70 -9.65 1.73 -12.18
N GLU A 71 -8.86 0.77 -11.73
CA GLU A 71 -8.97 -0.64 -12.11
C GLU A 71 -9.23 -1.48 -10.86
N GLY A 72 -10.42 -2.08 -10.81
CA GLY A 72 -10.84 -2.94 -9.71
C GLY A 72 -10.46 -4.39 -9.95
N ILE A 73 -9.72 -4.99 -9.02
CA ILE A 73 -9.35 -6.40 -9.05
C ILE A 73 -10.15 -7.13 -7.98
N ILE A 74 -11.04 -8.02 -8.43
CA ILE A 74 -11.87 -8.82 -7.54
C ILE A 74 -11.05 -9.97 -6.96
N LEU A 75 -11.08 -10.09 -5.64
CA LEU A 75 -10.45 -11.15 -4.88
C LEU A 75 -11.55 -12.10 -4.39
N ASP A 76 -11.55 -13.34 -4.86
CA ASP A 76 -12.57 -14.33 -4.50
C ASP A 76 -12.37 -14.90 -3.09
N PHE A 77 -11.21 -14.68 -2.49
CA PHE A 77 -10.83 -15.18 -1.19
C PHE A 77 -9.97 -14.18 -0.42
N GLU A 78 -9.94 -14.37 0.90
CA GLU A 78 -9.06 -13.61 1.77
C GLU A 78 -7.61 -14.06 1.58
N THR A 79 -6.73 -13.11 1.30
CA THR A 79 -5.31 -13.40 1.10
C THR A 79 -4.58 -13.48 2.44
N ARG A 80 -3.51 -14.26 2.50
CA ARG A 80 -2.58 -14.43 3.63
C ARG A 80 -1.93 -13.13 4.10
N GLY A 81 -1.88 -12.11 3.24
CA GLY A 81 -1.34 -10.80 3.59
C GLY A 81 -1.24 -9.86 2.40
N ALA A 82 -0.64 -8.68 2.65
CA ALA A 82 -0.49 -7.64 1.63
C ALA A 82 0.32 -8.11 0.42
N VAL A 83 1.36 -8.92 0.63
CA VAL A 83 2.22 -9.44 -0.45
C VAL A 83 1.43 -10.33 -1.40
N GLU A 84 0.60 -11.25 -0.90
CA GLU A 84 -0.24 -12.10 -1.75
C GLU A 84 -1.32 -11.28 -2.47
N THR A 85 -1.94 -10.30 -1.79
CA THR A 85 -2.86 -9.35 -2.44
C THR A 85 -2.18 -8.65 -3.63
N LEU A 86 -0.99 -8.07 -3.41
CA LEU A 86 -0.24 -7.37 -4.45
C LEU A 86 0.14 -8.32 -5.59
N PHE A 87 0.61 -9.53 -5.28
CA PHE A 87 0.96 -10.53 -6.29
C PHE A 87 -0.20 -10.85 -7.22
N ILE A 88 -1.40 -11.10 -6.66
CA ILE A 88 -2.62 -11.36 -7.44
C ILE A 88 -2.95 -10.15 -8.33
N MET A 89 -2.95 -8.94 -7.75
CA MET A 89 -3.21 -7.72 -8.51
C MET A 89 -2.23 -7.53 -9.67
N LEU A 90 -0.94 -7.79 -9.45
CA LEU A 90 0.12 -7.66 -10.45
C LEU A 90 0.02 -8.68 -11.59
N GLN A 91 -0.79 -9.74 -11.46
CA GLN A 91 -1.09 -10.63 -12.60
C GLN A 91 -2.01 -9.99 -13.64
N SER A 92 -2.86 -9.05 -13.21
CA SER A 92 -3.82 -8.38 -14.09
C SER A 92 -3.21 -7.20 -14.88
N ILE A 93 -2.00 -6.78 -14.52
CA ILE A 93 -1.33 -5.63 -15.14
C ILE A 93 -0.63 -6.05 -16.43
N SER A 94 -0.82 -5.29 -17.51
CA SER A 94 -0.18 -5.56 -18.80
C SER A 94 1.35 -5.40 -18.74
N GLN A 95 2.06 -6.09 -19.63
CA GLN A 95 3.53 -6.09 -19.65
C GLN A 95 4.14 -4.69 -19.80
N ASP A 96 3.50 -3.80 -20.57
CA ASP A 96 3.99 -2.43 -20.71
C ASP A 96 3.73 -1.59 -19.46
N ARG A 97 2.63 -1.82 -18.76
CA ARG A 97 2.34 -1.13 -17.50
C ARG A 97 3.22 -1.64 -16.36
N LEU A 98 3.61 -2.91 -16.36
CA LEU A 98 4.55 -3.47 -15.38
C LEU A 98 5.91 -2.75 -15.38
N LYS A 99 6.32 -2.13 -16.49
CA LYS A 99 7.57 -1.37 -16.58
C LYS A 99 7.51 0.00 -15.88
N ARG A 100 6.31 0.48 -15.50
CA ARG A 100 6.12 1.82 -14.92
C ARG A 100 6.36 1.83 -13.42
N LYS A 101 6.88 2.95 -12.93
CA LYS A 101 6.93 3.31 -11.50
C LYS A 101 5.60 3.02 -10.82
N THR A 102 5.67 2.35 -9.67
CA THR A 102 4.48 1.85 -8.96
C THR A 102 4.62 2.09 -7.48
N MET A 103 3.53 2.54 -6.85
CA MET A 103 3.46 2.76 -5.40
C MET A 103 2.36 1.86 -4.82
N SER A 104 2.70 1.11 -3.78
CA SER A 104 1.75 0.40 -2.93
C SER A 104 1.36 1.29 -1.76
N LEU A 105 0.06 1.41 -1.50
CA LEU A 105 -0.51 2.24 -0.45
C LEU A 105 -1.49 1.44 0.40
N ASP A 106 -1.35 1.59 1.71
CA ASP A 106 -2.35 1.12 2.64
C ASP A 106 -3.65 1.93 2.50
N CYS A 107 -4.76 1.23 2.26
CA CYS A 107 -6.11 1.80 2.16
C CYS A 107 -6.67 2.37 3.49
N ASN A 108 -5.83 2.48 4.52
CA ASN A 108 -6.21 2.95 5.85
C ASN A 108 -5.28 4.05 6.41
N THR A 109 -4.39 4.59 5.58
CA THR A 109 -3.53 5.74 5.90
C THR A 109 -4.02 6.98 5.15
N ILE A 110 -4.00 8.14 5.81
CA ILE A 110 -4.29 9.44 5.20
C ILE A 110 -2.99 10.23 5.10
N TYR A 111 -2.69 10.73 3.90
CA TYR A 111 -1.48 11.50 3.62
C TYR A 111 -1.84 12.97 3.44
N PHE A 112 -1.28 13.84 4.28
CA PHE A 112 -1.37 15.30 4.12
C PHE A 112 -0.17 15.90 3.37
N LYS A 113 0.68 15.03 2.80
CA LYS A 113 1.88 15.39 2.03
C LYS A 113 1.75 14.83 0.61
N PRO A 114 2.33 15.48 -0.41
CA PRO A 114 2.18 15.09 -1.80
C PRO A 114 3.09 13.89 -2.15
N ILE A 115 2.79 12.71 -1.60
CA ILE A 115 3.65 11.52 -1.72
C ILE A 115 3.85 11.05 -3.17
N ILE A 116 2.84 11.22 -4.04
CA ILE A 116 2.95 10.87 -5.47
C ILE A 116 3.97 11.80 -6.14
N GLU A 117 3.89 13.10 -5.89
CA GLU A 117 4.84 14.06 -6.45
C GLU A 117 6.26 13.81 -5.94
N GLN A 118 6.41 13.54 -4.64
CA GLN A 118 7.69 13.16 -4.05
C GLN A 118 8.27 11.93 -4.74
N PHE A 119 7.47 10.89 -5.00
CA PHE A 119 7.93 9.71 -5.73
C PHE A 119 8.30 10.02 -7.19
N ARG A 120 7.56 10.91 -7.87
CA ARG A 120 7.91 11.31 -9.24
C ARG A 120 9.27 11.96 -9.34
N ARG A 121 9.66 12.73 -8.31
CA ARG A 121 10.96 13.41 -8.23
C ARG A 121 12.11 12.46 -7.90
N LEU A 122 11.82 11.26 -7.38
CA LEU A 122 12.86 10.27 -7.11
C LEU A 122 13.52 9.79 -8.40
N PRO A 123 14.84 9.56 -8.41
CA PRO A 123 15.54 8.93 -9.52
C PRO A 123 14.89 7.61 -9.95
N ASP A 124 14.87 7.35 -11.26
CA ASP A 124 14.14 6.22 -11.85
C ASP A 124 14.66 4.84 -11.45
N ASN A 125 15.89 4.76 -10.94
CA ASN A 125 16.53 3.52 -10.52
C ASN A 125 16.26 3.14 -9.05
N LEU A 126 15.56 3.99 -8.29
CA LEU A 126 15.35 3.80 -6.85
C LEU A 126 13.97 3.22 -6.50
N ASN A 127 13.99 2.37 -5.47
CA ASN A 127 12.80 2.07 -4.66
C ASN A 127 12.83 2.98 -3.43
N ALA A 128 11.68 3.21 -2.80
CA ALA A 128 11.60 4.05 -1.62
C ALA A 128 10.53 3.60 -0.63
N SER A 129 10.73 3.99 0.61
CA SER A 129 9.81 3.84 1.73
C SER A 129 9.57 5.23 2.31
N PHE A 130 8.31 5.57 2.55
CA PHE A 130 7.95 6.84 3.17
C PHE A 130 7.80 6.64 4.67
N TYR A 131 8.31 7.60 5.44
CA TYR A 131 8.36 7.49 6.89
C TYR A 131 8.01 8.81 7.58
N PHE A 132 7.77 8.71 8.88
CA PHE A 132 7.64 9.84 9.79
C PHE A 132 8.41 9.55 11.09
N GLU A 133 8.69 10.59 11.85
CA GLU A 133 9.27 10.42 13.20
C GLU A 133 8.17 9.98 14.17
N ASP A 134 8.32 8.77 14.71
CA ASP A 134 7.49 8.25 15.78
C ASP A 134 8.24 8.35 17.12
N THR A 135 7.77 9.24 17.98
CA THR A 135 8.33 9.47 19.31
C THR A 135 7.61 8.67 20.40
N ASN A 136 6.67 7.79 20.03
CA ASN A 136 5.94 6.97 20.99
C ASN A 136 6.81 5.82 21.50
N TYR A 137 6.63 5.42 22.76
CA TYR A 137 7.41 4.32 23.35
C TYR A 137 6.94 2.92 22.90
N LYS A 138 5.67 2.78 22.51
CA LYS A 138 5.09 1.48 22.15
C LYS A 138 5.27 1.22 20.65
N PRO A 139 6.04 0.20 20.24
CA PRO A 139 6.26 -0.08 18.83
C PRO A 139 5.00 -0.70 18.19
N ILE A 140 4.30 0.09 17.39
CA ILE A 140 3.07 -0.35 16.69
C ILE A 140 3.17 -0.30 15.17
N TYR A 141 4.29 0.20 14.64
CA TYR A 141 4.59 0.34 13.21
C TYR A 141 5.75 -0.56 12.77
N SER A 142 6.06 -0.55 11.48
CA SER A 142 7.35 -1.02 10.95
C SER A 142 8.37 0.12 11.01
N TYR A 143 9.53 -0.12 11.61
CA TYR A 143 10.56 0.90 11.79
C TYR A 143 11.73 0.68 10.83
N LEU A 144 12.29 1.77 10.32
CA LEU A 144 13.36 1.80 9.32
C LEU A 144 14.68 2.19 9.97
N LYS A 145 15.69 1.36 9.86
CA LYS A 145 17.06 1.75 10.20
C LYS A 145 17.77 2.18 8.92
N PHE A 146 18.49 3.30 8.98
CA PHE A 146 19.28 3.78 7.86
C PHE A 146 20.75 3.36 8.02
N GLU A 147 21.45 3.24 6.90
CA GLU A 147 22.91 3.13 6.93
C GLU A 147 23.53 4.45 7.34
N GLN A 148 24.56 4.36 8.18
CA GLN A 148 25.31 5.53 8.65
C GLN A 148 26.18 6.08 7.53
N ASP A 149 26.13 7.40 7.34
CA ASP A 149 26.97 8.15 6.39
C ASP A 149 26.87 7.71 4.91
N ILE A 150 25.87 6.90 4.56
CA ILE A 150 25.59 6.47 3.19
C ILE A 150 24.31 7.14 2.70
N THR A 151 24.44 7.93 1.65
CA THR A 151 23.31 8.48 0.90
C THR A 151 23.40 8.11 -0.57
N ILE A 152 22.24 7.91 -1.19
CA ILE A 152 22.12 7.67 -2.62
C ILE A 152 21.25 8.80 -3.16
N GLU A 153 21.81 9.61 -4.05
CA GLU A 153 21.09 10.73 -4.69
C GLU A 153 20.44 11.69 -3.66
N GLY A 154 21.10 11.89 -2.51
CA GLY A 154 20.61 12.74 -1.42
C GLY A 154 19.59 12.08 -0.48
N TYR A 155 19.30 10.78 -0.64
CA TYR A 155 18.40 10.02 0.21
C TYR A 155 19.15 9.02 1.10
N SER A 156 18.70 8.84 2.33
CA SER A 156 19.23 7.82 3.26
C SER A 156 18.96 6.42 2.73
N LEU A 157 19.97 5.56 2.76
CA LEU A 157 19.81 4.15 2.41
C LEU A 157 19.16 3.39 3.57
N VAL A 158 18.10 2.64 3.31
CA VAL A 158 17.46 1.76 4.30
C VAL A 158 18.34 0.51 4.48
N ALA A 159 18.86 0.33 5.69
CA ALA A 159 19.66 -0.83 6.10
C ALA A 159 18.78 -2.00 6.55
N ASP A 160 17.71 -1.71 7.30
CA ASP A 160 16.86 -2.72 7.92
C ASP A 160 15.44 -2.20 8.14
N VAL A 161 14.48 -3.14 8.19
CA VAL A 161 13.06 -2.87 8.43
C VAL A 161 12.50 -3.92 9.39
N CYS A 162 12.03 -3.47 10.55
CA CYS A 162 11.47 -4.38 11.57
C CYS A 162 10.02 -4.04 11.92
N GLU A 163 9.14 -5.01 11.78
CA GLU A 163 7.73 -4.88 12.15
C GLU A 163 7.54 -4.98 13.67
N LYS A 164 6.94 -3.95 14.29
CA LYS A 164 6.62 -3.87 15.73
C LYS A 164 7.82 -4.00 16.67
N ILE A 165 9.03 -3.73 16.18
CA ILE A 165 10.25 -3.65 16.97
C ILE A 165 10.90 -2.29 16.66
N MET A 166 11.10 -1.46 17.67
CA MET A 166 11.64 -0.10 17.51
C MET A 166 13.16 -0.15 17.33
N ILE A 167 13.61 -0.32 16.09
CA ILE A 167 15.04 -0.27 15.72
C ILE A 167 15.54 1.16 15.43
N SER A 168 14.62 2.13 15.37
CA SER A 168 14.85 3.57 15.17
C SER A 168 13.57 4.35 15.53
N THR A 169 13.57 5.68 15.38
CA THR A 169 12.37 6.52 15.44
C THR A 169 11.65 6.68 14.10
N HIS A 170 12.19 6.11 13.02
CA HIS A 170 11.64 6.28 11.67
C HIS A 170 10.58 5.22 11.38
N ALA A 171 9.30 5.55 11.52
CA ALA A 171 8.20 4.63 11.26
C ALA A 171 7.70 4.74 9.81
N ASN A 172 7.54 3.60 9.12
CA ASN A 172 6.96 3.54 7.79
C ASN A 172 5.48 3.95 7.81
N THR A 173 5.03 4.70 6.80
CA THR A 173 3.66 5.25 6.72
C THR A 173 2.61 4.29 6.15
N GLY A 174 3.02 3.14 5.62
CA GLY A 174 2.23 2.26 4.75
C GLY A 174 2.32 2.64 3.27
N ALA A 175 3.37 3.38 2.87
CA ALA A 175 3.65 3.71 1.46
C ALA A 175 5.00 3.16 1.04
N TYR A 176 4.98 2.34 -0.01
CA TYR A 176 6.16 1.69 -0.59
C TYR A 176 6.19 1.97 -2.08
N ALA A 177 7.28 2.54 -2.57
CA ALA A 177 7.45 2.92 -3.95
C ALA A 177 8.52 2.05 -4.62
N PHE A 178 8.23 1.61 -5.83
CA PHE A 178 9.07 0.72 -6.61
C PHE A 178 9.33 1.33 -7.98
N ARG A 179 10.59 1.27 -8.41
CA ARG A 179 10.99 1.75 -9.75
C ARG A 179 10.17 1.15 -10.88
N SER A 180 9.64 -0.07 -10.70
CA SER A 180 8.62 -0.63 -11.57
C SER A 180 7.71 -1.63 -10.85
N ALA A 181 6.49 -1.81 -11.36
CA ALA A 181 5.61 -2.90 -10.92
C ALA A 181 6.21 -4.29 -11.17
N LEU A 182 7.06 -4.45 -12.18
CA LEU A 182 7.80 -5.68 -12.43
C LEU A 182 8.74 -6.02 -11.27
N ILE A 183 9.46 -5.02 -10.73
CA ILE A 183 10.34 -5.21 -9.57
C ILE A 183 9.53 -5.58 -8.33
N LEU A 184 8.41 -4.90 -8.10
CA LEU A 184 7.49 -5.28 -7.02
C LEU A 184 7.02 -6.73 -7.19
N LYS A 185 6.63 -7.14 -8.39
CA LYS A 185 6.19 -8.50 -8.69
C LYS A 185 7.27 -9.53 -8.39
N GLN A 186 8.53 -9.26 -8.74
CA GLN A 186 9.66 -10.13 -8.46
C GLN A 186 9.86 -10.32 -6.95
N PHE A 187 9.83 -9.24 -6.16
CA PHE A 187 9.93 -9.33 -4.70
C PHE A 187 8.73 -10.06 -4.08
N CYS A 188 7.52 -9.86 -4.61
CA CYS A 188 6.36 -10.63 -4.16
C CYS A 188 6.56 -12.13 -4.37
N VAL A 189 7.09 -12.56 -5.52
CA VAL A 189 7.40 -13.98 -5.79
C VAL A 189 8.40 -14.52 -4.78
N GLN A 190 9.51 -13.80 -4.55
CA GLN A 190 10.55 -14.23 -3.61
C GLN A 190 9.97 -14.49 -2.21
N VAL A 191 9.20 -13.54 -1.66
CA VAL A 191 8.60 -13.69 -0.32
C VAL A 191 7.58 -14.82 -0.26
N LEU A 192 6.79 -15.01 -1.32
CA LEU A 192 5.77 -16.07 -1.38
C LEU A 192 6.39 -17.46 -1.56
N ASP A 193 7.55 -17.56 -2.21
CA ASP A 193 8.30 -18.81 -2.39
C ASP A 193 9.10 -19.17 -1.13
N GLU A 194 9.67 -18.17 -0.44
CA GLU A 194 10.38 -18.37 0.85
C GLU A 194 9.49 -19.02 1.91
N THR A 195 8.19 -18.71 1.90
CA THR A 195 7.22 -19.27 2.85
C THR A 195 6.89 -20.75 2.61
N VAL A 196 7.36 -21.37 1.51
CA VAL A 196 7.26 -22.83 1.29
C VAL A 196 8.40 -23.58 2.01
N GLY A 197 9.44 -22.89 2.51
CA GLY A 197 10.63 -23.50 3.12
C GLY A 197 10.74 -23.45 4.65
N GLN A 198 9.82 -22.79 5.36
CA GLN A 198 9.83 -22.72 6.83
C GLN A 198 8.43 -22.96 7.41
N ALA A 199 7.87 -24.14 7.14
CA ALA A 199 7.03 -24.79 8.14
C ALA A 199 7.97 -25.46 9.16
N GLY A 200 8.57 -24.63 10.02
CA GLY A 200 9.15 -25.09 11.28
C GLY A 200 8.03 -25.19 12.31
N GLU A 201 8.05 -26.31 13.04
CA GLU A 201 7.14 -26.72 14.12
C GLU A 201 6.73 -25.61 15.11
#